data_AF-A0A0N4WQU1-F1
#
_entry.id   AF-A0A0N4WQU1-F1
#
_cell.length_a   1.000
_cell.length_b   1.000
_cell.length_c   1.000
_cell.angle_alpha   90.00
_cell.angle_beta   90.00
_cell.angle_gamma   90.00
#
_symmetry.space_group_name_H-M   'P 1'
#
loop_
_entity.id
_entity.type
_entity.pdbx_description
1 polymer ?
#
loop_
_entity_poly.entity_id
_entity_poly.type
_entity_poly.pdbx_seq_one_letter_code
_entity_poly.pdbx_strand_id
1 'polypeptide(L)'
;MCFCADARCSTKFIDELKQFVTMFKKRRIELGLTQRDVGKAIPATSKFSQTTISRFESRALSLKNMCKMRAFLSYWLSTVDETVKETSAPQSAELHSRKPRRSRTRFQKSAQAKMEQHFAKERWPNPPTLAQLADELKLDFEVVRVWFCNRRQKFKREREMATAPLPEIAFVTSNPALEEHGFSRTLSYSDPYPLEELCATSEFVPFQ
;
A
#
# COMPACT_ATOMS: atom_id res chain seq x y z
N MET A 1 -2.34 -23.62 7.18
CA MET A 1 -1.82 -22.40 7.83
C MET A 1 -0.53 -22.79 8.54
N CYS A 2 0.60 -22.16 8.23
CA CYS A 2 1.83 -22.40 8.99
C CYS A 2 2.12 -21.12 9.80
N PHE A 3 1.82 -21.18 11.09
CA PHE A 3 2.42 -20.34 12.10
C PHE A 3 3.78 -20.97 12.43
N CYS A 4 4.87 -20.28 12.13
CA CYS A 4 6.18 -20.68 12.64
C CYS A 4 6.94 -19.44 13.11
N ALA A 5 7.06 -19.35 14.44
CA ALA A 5 7.85 -18.38 15.17
C ALA A 5 9.32 -18.84 15.21
N ASP A 6 10.10 -18.52 14.19
CA ASP A 6 11.57 -18.45 14.29
C ASP A 6 12.07 -17.43 13.25
N ALA A 7 12.80 -16.40 13.69
CA ALA A 7 13.35 -15.36 12.82
C ALA A 7 14.25 -15.96 11.71
N ARG A 8 14.88 -17.12 11.97
CA ARG A 8 15.72 -17.84 10.98
C ARG A 8 14.89 -18.61 9.94
N CYS A 9 13.67 -19.03 10.29
CA CYS A 9 12.72 -19.60 9.34
C CYS A 9 12.18 -18.50 8.41
N SER A 10 11.99 -17.30 8.97
CA SER A 10 11.52 -16.13 8.23
C SER A 10 12.55 -15.62 7.19
N THR A 11 13.84 -15.60 7.51
CA THR A 11 14.89 -15.14 6.57
C THR A 11 15.06 -16.09 5.39
N LYS A 12 15.13 -17.41 5.63
CA LYS A 12 15.18 -18.42 4.56
C LYS A 12 13.99 -18.33 3.61
N PHE A 13 12.78 -18.18 4.17
CA PHE A 13 11.57 -18.02 3.37
C PHE A 13 11.59 -16.73 2.51
N ILE A 14 12.09 -15.62 3.05
CA ILE A 14 12.23 -14.37 2.31
C ILE A 14 13.23 -14.54 1.16
N ASP A 15 14.31 -15.28 1.37
CA ASP A 15 15.31 -15.52 0.33
C ASP A 15 14.78 -16.45 -0.77
N GLU A 16 14.05 -17.50 -0.43
CA GLU A 16 13.30 -18.31 -1.42
C GLU A 16 12.33 -17.45 -2.24
N LEU A 17 11.64 -16.52 -1.59
CA LEU A 17 10.71 -15.62 -2.27
C LEU A 17 11.45 -14.67 -3.22
N LYS A 18 12.65 -14.18 -2.86
CA LYS A 18 13.50 -13.38 -3.77
C LYS A 18 13.96 -14.22 -4.97
N GLN A 19 14.40 -15.45 -4.73
CA GLN A 19 14.82 -16.36 -5.79
C GLN A 19 13.66 -16.64 -6.76
N PHE A 20 12.46 -16.90 -6.22
CA PHE A 20 11.26 -17.07 -7.03
C PHE A 20 10.97 -15.84 -7.90
N VAL A 21 11.02 -14.63 -7.34
CA VAL A 21 10.78 -13.40 -8.09
C VAL A 21 11.76 -13.25 -9.26
N THR A 22 13.05 -13.52 -9.02
CA THR A 22 14.09 -13.46 -10.06
C THR A 22 13.86 -14.50 -11.15
N MET A 23 13.59 -15.75 -10.75
CA MET A 23 13.29 -16.85 -11.68
C MET A 23 12.05 -16.54 -12.52
N PHE A 24 10.96 -16.12 -11.88
CA PHE A 24 9.70 -15.76 -12.54
C PHE A 24 9.92 -14.69 -13.62
N LYS A 25 10.66 -13.62 -13.27
CA LYS A 25 10.97 -12.54 -14.21
C LYS A 25 11.78 -13.04 -15.40
N LYS A 26 12.80 -13.87 -15.14
CA LYS A 26 13.63 -14.48 -16.20
C LYS A 26 12.77 -15.33 -17.14
N ARG A 27 11.98 -16.25 -16.59
CA ARG A 27 11.11 -17.16 -17.36
C ARG A 27 10.09 -16.41 -18.20
N ARG A 28 9.45 -15.38 -17.64
CA ARG A 28 8.53 -14.52 -18.40
C ARG A 28 9.21 -13.88 -19.62
N ILE A 29 10.43 -13.36 -19.45
CA ILE A 29 11.21 -12.72 -20.53
C ILE A 29 11.61 -13.75 -21.58
N GLU A 30 12.04 -14.95 -21.18
CA GLU A 30 12.39 -16.05 -22.09
C GLU A 30 11.19 -16.50 -22.94
N LEU A 31 9.99 -16.48 -22.37
CA LEU A 31 8.75 -16.76 -23.09
C LEU A 31 8.26 -15.59 -23.95
N GLY A 32 8.97 -14.45 -23.98
CA GLY A 32 8.58 -13.25 -24.72
C GLY A 32 7.30 -12.56 -24.21
N LEU A 33 6.85 -12.89 -23.00
CA LEU A 33 5.57 -12.39 -22.47
C LEU A 33 5.73 -11.03 -21.82
N THR A 34 4.82 -10.09 -22.10
CA THR A 34 4.80 -8.83 -21.36
C THR A 34 4.18 -9.01 -19.97
N GLN A 35 4.48 -8.11 -19.03
CA GLN A 35 3.82 -8.07 -17.72
C GLN A 35 2.29 -7.94 -17.84
N ARG A 36 1.79 -7.32 -18.92
CA ARG A 36 0.35 -7.22 -19.20
C ARG A 36 -0.23 -8.57 -19.60
N ASP A 37 0.51 -9.37 -20.35
CA ASP A 37 0.02 -10.65 -20.86
C ASP A 37 -0.01 -11.70 -19.74
N VAL A 38 0.99 -11.71 -18.86
CA VAL A 38 0.93 -12.46 -17.60
C VAL A 38 -0.33 -12.11 -16.80
N GLY A 39 -0.61 -10.81 -16.61
CA GLY A 39 -1.79 -10.39 -15.86
C GLY A 39 -3.13 -10.82 -16.47
N LYS A 40 -3.17 -11.08 -17.79
CA LYS A 40 -4.35 -11.62 -18.48
C LYS A 40 -4.43 -13.16 -18.44
N ALA A 41 -3.27 -13.83 -18.44
CA ALA A 41 -3.16 -15.28 -18.54
C ALA A 41 -3.44 -16.01 -17.21
N ILE A 42 -3.33 -15.31 -16.09
CA ILE A 42 -3.72 -15.83 -14.77
C ILE A 42 -5.26 -15.94 -14.70
N PRO A 43 -5.82 -17.00 -14.09
CA PRO A 43 -7.26 -17.28 -14.09
C PRO A 43 -8.13 -16.05 -13.80
N ALA A 44 -9.27 -15.94 -14.50
CA ALA A 44 -10.12 -14.76 -14.56
C ALA A 44 -10.65 -14.25 -13.19
N THR A 45 -10.55 -15.06 -12.15
CA THR A 45 -10.88 -14.72 -10.76
C THR A 45 -9.88 -13.76 -10.12
N SER A 46 -8.63 -13.70 -10.64
CA SER A 46 -7.54 -12.89 -10.11
C SER A 46 -6.95 -11.99 -11.21
N LYS A 47 -7.65 -10.90 -11.54
CA LYS A 47 -7.27 -9.96 -12.60
C LYS A 47 -6.10 -9.07 -12.14
N PHE A 48 -4.87 -9.52 -12.34
CA PHE A 48 -3.70 -8.68 -12.06
C PHE A 48 -3.46 -7.66 -13.17
N SER A 49 -3.12 -6.43 -12.78
CA SER A 49 -2.67 -5.40 -13.72
C SER A 49 -1.18 -5.55 -14.01
N GLN A 50 -0.75 -4.96 -15.13
CA GLN A 50 0.69 -4.82 -15.44
C GLN A 50 1.45 -4.17 -14.27
N THR A 51 0.85 -3.17 -13.60
CA THR A 51 1.43 -2.53 -12.43
C THR A 51 1.59 -3.48 -11.24
N THR A 52 0.68 -4.44 -11.04
CA THR A 52 0.84 -5.45 -9.98
C THR A 52 2.00 -6.40 -10.29
N ILE A 53 2.11 -6.88 -11.52
CA ILE A 53 3.23 -7.75 -11.93
C ILE A 53 4.56 -7.00 -11.82
N SER A 54 4.60 -5.74 -12.26
CA SER A 54 5.78 -4.88 -12.10
C SER A 54 6.20 -4.71 -10.64
N ARG A 55 5.26 -4.42 -9.74
CA ARG A 55 5.55 -4.27 -8.30
C ARG A 55 6.00 -5.57 -7.65
N PHE A 56 5.51 -6.72 -8.13
CA PHE A 56 5.99 -8.03 -7.69
C PHE A 56 7.43 -8.27 -8.13
N GLU A 57 7.74 -8.06 -9.42
CA GLU A 57 9.10 -8.20 -9.97
C GLU A 57 10.11 -7.26 -9.31
N SER A 58 9.68 -6.05 -8.94
CA SER A 58 10.50 -5.07 -8.24
C SER A 58 10.51 -5.25 -6.71
N ARG A 59 9.85 -6.29 -6.18
CA ARG A 59 9.72 -6.56 -4.73
C ARG A 59 9.13 -5.39 -3.93
N ALA A 60 8.28 -4.57 -4.56
CA ALA A 60 7.70 -3.35 -4.00
C ALA A 60 6.27 -3.56 -3.46
N LEU A 61 5.99 -4.74 -2.90
CA LEU A 61 4.74 -5.09 -2.21
C LEU A 61 5.04 -5.48 -0.77
N SER A 62 4.04 -5.41 0.11
CA SER A 62 4.15 -5.97 1.45
C SER A 62 4.39 -7.48 1.39
N LEU A 63 5.07 -8.05 2.40
CA LEU A 63 5.39 -9.48 2.43
C LEU A 63 4.14 -10.35 2.27
N LYS A 64 3.04 -10.01 2.97
CA LYS A 64 1.75 -10.71 2.84
C LYS A 64 1.23 -10.72 1.39
N ASN A 65 1.36 -9.60 0.69
CA ASN A 65 0.96 -9.51 -0.72
C ASN A 65 1.93 -10.25 -1.63
N MET A 66 3.24 -10.21 -1.36
CA MET A 66 4.23 -10.99 -2.10
C MET A 66 3.96 -12.48 -2.00
N CYS A 67 3.66 -13.00 -0.80
CA CYS A 67 3.30 -14.41 -0.60
C CYS A 67 2.04 -14.79 -1.37
N LYS A 68 1.02 -13.93 -1.32
CA LYS A 68 -0.21 -14.11 -2.09
C LYS A 68 0.06 -14.14 -3.59
N MET A 69 0.90 -13.24 -4.10
CA MET A 69 1.28 -13.21 -5.52
C MET A 69 2.07 -14.45 -5.92
N ARG A 70 3.04 -14.88 -5.09
CA ARG A 70 3.82 -16.10 -5.33
C ARG A 70 2.91 -17.30 -5.55
N ALA A 71 1.87 -17.49 -4.74
CA ALA A 71 0.94 -18.61 -4.89
C ALA A 71 0.27 -18.63 -6.28
N PHE A 72 -0.27 -17.49 -6.74
CA PHE A 72 -0.92 -17.42 -8.06
C PHE A 72 0.07 -17.55 -9.23
N LEU A 73 1.24 -16.92 -9.13
CA LEU A 73 2.25 -16.92 -10.18
C LEU A 73 2.97 -18.27 -10.30
N SER A 74 3.14 -18.99 -9.20
CA SER A 74 3.73 -20.32 -9.19
C SER A 74 2.81 -21.33 -9.88
N TYR A 75 1.51 -21.27 -9.59
CA TYR A 75 0.52 -22.10 -10.27
C TYR A 75 0.44 -21.78 -11.76
N TRP A 76 0.43 -20.50 -12.13
CA TRP A 76 0.43 -20.11 -13.54
C TRP A 76 1.70 -20.60 -14.27
N LEU A 77 2.89 -20.46 -13.66
CA LEU A 77 4.12 -20.96 -14.26
C LEU A 77 4.09 -22.48 -14.49
N SER A 78 3.53 -23.28 -13.56
CA SER A 78 3.45 -24.73 -13.76
C SER A 78 2.57 -25.10 -14.96
N THR A 79 1.47 -24.38 -15.17
CA THR A 79 0.60 -24.59 -16.35
C THR A 79 1.28 -24.22 -17.68
N VAL A 80 2.16 -23.21 -17.67
CA VAL A 80 2.90 -22.80 -18.86
C VAL A 80 4.05 -23.78 -19.15
N ASP A 81 4.72 -24.28 -18.12
CA ASP A 81 5.80 -25.24 -18.30
C ASP A 81 5.30 -26.64 -18.71
N GLU A 82 4.09 -27.05 -18.30
CA GLU A 82 3.43 -28.27 -18.77
C GLU A 82 3.09 -28.18 -20.27
N THR A 83 2.48 -27.06 -20.71
CA THR A 83 2.13 -26.86 -22.13
C THR A 83 3.37 -26.76 -23.03
N VAL A 84 4.47 -26.18 -22.54
CA VAL A 84 5.75 -26.13 -23.28
C VAL A 84 6.45 -27.51 -23.34
N LYS A 85 6.25 -28.39 -22.36
CA LYS A 85 6.79 -29.76 -22.38
C LYS A 85 6.04 -30.70 -23.32
N GLU A 86 4.74 -30.50 -23.48
CA GLU A 86 3.90 -31.30 -24.39
C GLU A 86 4.03 -30.86 -25.86
N THR A 87 4.50 -29.63 -26.11
CA THR A 87 4.60 -29.05 -27.46
C THR A 87 6.07 -28.87 -27.87
N SER A 88 6.69 -29.94 -28.37
CA SER A 88 8.05 -29.92 -28.95
C SER A 88 8.11 -29.35 -30.38
N ALA A 89 7.22 -28.41 -30.75
CA ALA A 89 7.25 -27.70 -32.03
C ALA A 89 6.81 -26.22 -31.88
N PRO A 90 7.41 -25.28 -32.64
CA PRO A 90 7.19 -23.85 -32.45
C PRO A 90 5.87 -23.42 -33.12
N GLN A 91 4.83 -23.18 -32.32
CA GLN A 91 3.68 -22.40 -32.78
C GLN A 91 3.40 -21.24 -31.83
N SER A 92 3.38 -20.05 -32.43
CA SER A 92 3.08 -18.76 -31.81
C SER A 92 1.69 -18.77 -31.19
N ALA A 93 1.63 -18.63 -29.86
CA ALA A 93 0.41 -18.62 -29.09
C ALA A 93 -0.40 -17.33 -29.31
N GLU A 94 -1.48 -17.43 -30.09
CA GLU A 94 -2.47 -16.37 -30.25
C GLU A 94 -3.70 -16.70 -29.41
N LEU A 95 -3.75 -16.20 -28.17
CA LEU A 95 -4.94 -16.27 -27.32
C LEU A 95 -5.49 -14.86 -27.07
N HIS A 96 -6.48 -14.49 -27.88
CA HIS A 96 -7.23 -13.26 -27.79
C HIS A 96 -8.63 -13.52 -27.21
N SER A 97 -8.93 -12.87 -26.08
CA SER A 97 -10.30 -12.62 -25.62
C SER A 97 -10.31 -11.35 -24.77
N ARG A 98 -10.61 -10.21 -25.41
CA ARG A 98 -10.65 -8.88 -24.79
C ARG A 98 -12.02 -8.67 -24.13
N LYS A 99 -12.12 -8.81 -22.80
CA LYS A 99 -13.23 -8.21 -22.02
C LYS A 99 -12.79 -6.89 -21.36
N PRO A 100 -13.63 -5.83 -21.33
CA PRO A 100 -13.25 -4.52 -20.81
C PRO A 100 -13.00 -4.51 -19.29
N ARG A 101 -12.04 -3.67 -18.86
CA ARG A 101 -11.63 -3.45 -17.46
C ARG A 101 -12.64 -2.59 -16.70
N ARG A 102 -12.73 -2.72 -15.36
CA ARG A 102 -13.29 -1.65 -14.51
C ARG A 102 -12.30 -0.48 -14.49
N SER A 103 -12.74 0.69 -14.94
CA SER A 103 -11.96 1.92 -14.91
C SER A 103 -11.83 2.43 -13.46
N ARG A 104 -10.68 3.03 -13.14
CA ARG A 104 -10.49 3.73 -11.87
C ARG A 104 -11.25 5.05 -11.94
N THR A 105 -12.13 5.33 -10.99
CA THR A 105 -12.83 6.63 -10.92
C THR A 105 -11.82 7.74 -10.71
N ARG A 106 -11.70 8.66 -11.67
CA ARG A 106 -10.92 9.89 -11.53
C ARG A 106 -11.88 10.97 -11.04
N PHE A 107 -11.71 11.39 -9.80
CA PHE A 107 -12.54 12.46 -9.23
C PHE A 107 -12.35 13.76 -9.99
N GLN A 108 -13.44 14.48 -10.23
CA GLN A 108 -13.37 15.87 -10.65
C GLN A 108 -12.72 16.70 -9.54
N LYS A 109 -11.90 17.71 -9.90
CA LYS A 109 -11.21 18.55 -8.91
C LYS A 109 -12.18 19.21 -7.91
N SER A 110 -13.36 19.63 -8.38
CA SER A 110 -14.40 20.21 -7.52
C SER A 110 -14.96 19.21 -6.51
N ALA A 111 -15.18 17.95 -6.91
CA ALA A 111 -15.64 16.90 -6.01
C ALA A 111 -14.59 16.59 -4.94
N GLN A 112 -13.31 16.54 -5.33
CA GLN A 112 -12.22 16.37 -4.37
C GLN A 112 -12.15 17.54 -3.37
N ALA A 113 -12.19 18.79 -3.85
CA ALA A 113 -12.14 19.96 -2.98
C ALA A 113 -13.27 19.97 -1.96
N LYS A 114 -14.48 19.58 -2.38
CA LYS A 114 -15.65 19.53 -1.49
C LYS A 114 -15.55 18.40 -0.44
N MET A 115 -15.08 17.22 -0.83
CA MET A 115 -14.78 16.15 0.13
C MET A 115 -13.68 16.56 1.13
N GLU A 116 -12.66 17.31 0.69
CA GLU A 116 -11.63 17.86 1.57
C GLU A 116 -12.17 18.93 2.53
N GLN A 117 -13.08 19.79 2.07
CA GLN A 117 -13.77 20.78 2.92
C GLN A 117 -14.61 20.10 4.01
N HIS A 118 -15.38 19.06 3.65
CA HIS A 118 -16.11 18.26 4.64
C HIS A 118 -15.16 17.56 5.61
N PHE A 119 -14.07 16.98 5.13
CA PHE A 119 -13.07 16.31 5.98
C PHE A 119 -12.42 17.24 7.00
N ALA A 120 -12.22 18.51 6.66
CA ALA A 120 -11.69 19.52 7.58
C ALA A 120 -12.65 19.81 8.74
N LYS A 121 -13.96 19.82 8.47
CA LYS A 121 -15.02 20.03 9.47
C LYS A 121 -15.26 18.77 10.30
N GLU A 122 -15.44 17.63 9.64
CA GLU A 122 -15.78 16.34 10.26
C GLU A 122 -14.96 15.21 9.62
N ARG A 123 -14.07 14.59 10.41
CA ARG A 123 -13.16 13.53 9.93
C ARG A 123 -13.81 12.14 9.90
N TRP A 124 -14.93 11.98 10.61
CA TRP A 124 -15.70 10.75 10.77
C TRP A 124 -17.19 10.98 10.49
N PRO A 125 -17.56 11.36 9.25
CA PRO A 125 -18.97 11.54 8.90
C PRO A 125 -19.73 10.23 9.06
N ASN A 126 -20.93 10.32 9.64
CA ASN A 126 -21.84 9.20 9.77
C ASN A 126 -22.39 8.74 8.39
N PRO A 127 -22.96 7.52 8.28
CA PRO A 127 -23.48 7.02 7.01
C PRO A 127 -24.54 7.93 6.35
N PRO A 128 -25.50 8.53 7.09
CA PRO A 128 -26.43 9.53 6.52
C PRO A 128 -25.72 10.73 5.87
N THR A 129 -24.74 11.34 6.56
CA THR A 129 -23.96 12.47 6.04
C THR A 129 -23.17 12.08 4.79
N LEU A 130 -22.63 10.85 4.77
CA LEU A 130 -21.93 10.32 3.59
C LEU A 130 -22.88 10.13 2.39
N ALA A 131 -24.13 9.70 2.63
CA ALA A 131 -25.14 9.56 1.59
C ALA A 131 -25.53 10.92 1.00
N GLN A 132 -25.78 11.93 1.85
CA GLN A 132 -26.05 13.30 1.39
C GLN A 132 -24.90 13.87 0.54
N LEU A 133 -23.66 13.67 0.98
CA LEU A 133 -22.48 14.12 0.24
C LEU A 133 -22.33 13.37 -1.09
N ALA A 134 -22.67 12.08 -1.15
CA ALA A 134 -22.67 11.30 -2.39
C ALA A 134 -23.70 11.83 -3.40
N ASP A 135 -24.91 12.15 -2.94
CA ASP A 135 -25.98 12.72 -3.77
C ASP A 135 -25.64 14.12 -4.30
N GLU A 136 -24.99 14.92 -3.47
CA GLU A 136 -24.53 16.26 -3.84
C GLU A 136 -23.39 16.22 -4.86
N LEU A 137 -22.49 15.24 -4.72
CA LEU A 137 -21.34 15.06 -5.63
C LEU A 137 -21.67 14.21 -6.87
N LYS A 138 -22.87 13.63 -6.94
CA LYS A 138 -23.28 12.66 -7.98
C LYS A 138 -22.27 11.51 -8.09
N LEU A 139 -21.83 11.01 -6.95
CA LEU A 139 -20.93 9.86 -6.81
C LEU A 139 -21.64 8.71 -6.09
N ASP A 140 -21.16 7.49 -6.31
CA ASP A 140 -21.64 6.33 -5.55
C ASP A 140 -21.24 6.46 -4.06
N PHE A 141 -22.15 6.11 -3.15
CA PHE A 141 -21.90 6.12 -1.70
C PHE A 141 -20.61 5.38 -1.33
N GLU A 142 -20.36 4.21 -1.94
CA GLU A 142 -19.18 3.40 -1.68
C GLU A 142 -17.89 4.13 -2.08
N VAL A 143 -17.95 4.92 -3.15
CA VAL A 143 -16.82 5.71 -3.61
C VAL A 143 -16.47 6.81 -2.60
N VAL A 144 -17.48 7.52 -2.08
CA VAL A 144 -17.29 8.55 -1.04
C VAL A 144 -16.80 7.92 0.26
N ARG A 145 -17.40 6.81 0.69
CA ARG A 145 -16.98 6.07 1.88
C ARG A 145 -15.52 5.61 1.81
N VAL A 146 -15.12 5.00 0.69
CA VAL A 146 -13.73 4.57 0.45
C VAL A 146 -12.79 5.77 0.39
N TRP A 147 -13.23 6.89 -0.17
CA TRP A 147 -12.44 8.12 -0.17
C TRP A 147 -12.13 8.61 1.25
N PHE A 148 -13.13 8.67 2.15
CA PHE A 148 -12.91 9.06 3.55
C PHE A 148 -11.98 8.10 4.30
N CYS A 149 -12.11 6.79 4.07
CA CYS A 149 -11.18 5.79 4.61
C CYS A 149 -9.74 6.05 4.16
N ASN A 150 -9.53 6.27 2.86
CA ASN A 150 -8.20 6.55 2.30
C ASN A 150 -7.65 7.90 2.77
N ARG A 151 -8.49 8.93 2.89
CA ARG A 151 -8.09 10.26 3.37
C ARG A 151 -7.66 10.22 4.83
N ARG A 152 -8.36 9.47 5.69
CA ARG A 152 -7.95 9.23 7.10
C ARG A 152 -6.61 8.50 7.17
N GLN A 153 -6.39 7.48 6.35
CA GLN A 153 -5.08 6.80 6.30
C GLN A 153 -3.95 7.75 5.87
N LYS A 154 -4.23 8.65 4.90
CA LYS A 154 -3.27 9.69 4.50
C LYS A 154 -2.98 10.65 5.64
N PHE A 155 -4.02 11.13 6.34
CA PHE A 155 -3.89 12.04 7.48
C PHE A 155 -3.08 11.42 8.64
N LYS A 156 -3.32 10.13 8.95
CA LYS A 156 -2.52 9.40 9.94
C LYS A 156 -1.03 9.37 9.58
N ARG A 157 -0.70 9.03 8.32
CA ARG A 157 0.69 9.04 7.83
C ARG A 157 1.32 10.43 7.86
N GLU A 158 0.55 11.47 7.48
CA GLU A 158 1.01 12.87 7.54
C GLU A 158 1.36 13.28 8.98
N ARG A 159 0.57 12.85 9.98
CA ARG A 159 0.86 13.10 11.40
C ARG A 159 2.07 12.31 11.91
N GLU A 160 2.15 11.02 11.60
CA GLU A 160 3.29 10.17 12.01
C GLU A 160 4.62 10.68 11.47
N MET A 161 4.64 11.22 10.24
CA MET A 161 5.81 11.85 9.65
C MET A 161 6.15 13.20 10.30
N ALA A 162 5.15 13.95 10.77
CA ALA A 162 5.37 15.24 11.43
C ALA A 162 5.83 15.10 12.90
N THR A 163 5.51 13.98 13.55
CA THR A 163 5.93 13.67 14.94
C THR A 163 7.18 12.82 15.01
N ALA A 164 7.77 12.41 13.88
CA ALA A 164 9.03 11.69 13.88
C ALA A 164 10.13 12.63 14.40
N PRO A 165 10.90 12.23 15.44
CA PRO A 165 12.08 12.99 15.85
C PRO A 165 12.95 13.19 14.62
N LEU A 166 13.38 14.44 14.38
CA LEU A 166 14.41 14.73 13.38
C LEU A 166 15.57 13.75 13.63
N PRO A 167 16.15 13.12 12.59
CA PRO A 167 17.38 12.38 12.80
C PRO A 167 18.36 13.36 13.41
N GLU A 168 18.76 13.09 14.64
CA GLU A 168 19.82 13.81 15.33
C GLU A 168 21.04 13.67 14.41
N ILE A 169 21.29 14.70 13.60
CA ILE A 169 22.53 14.80 12.87
C ILE A 169 23.55 14.91 13.98
N ALA A 170 24.18 13.79 14.31
CA ALA A 170 25.35 13.75 15.15
C ALA A 170 26.41 14.59 14.43
N PHE A 171 26.39 15.90 14.69
CA PHE A 171 27.51 16.78 14.49
C PHE A 171 28.56 16.30 15.48
N VAL A 172 29.32 15.29 15.07
CA VAL A 172 30.61 14.97 15.70
C VAL A 172 31.55 16.09 15.25
N THR A 173 31.42 17.25 15.88
CA THR A 173 32.49 18.24 15.92
C THR A 173 33.53 17.74 16.90
N SER A 174 34.46 16.93 16.39
CA SER A 174 35.78 16.80 16.99
C SER A 174 36.70 17.77 16.26
N ASN A 175 36.77 19.00 16.74
CA ASN A 175 37.91 19.88 16.47
C ASN A 175 38.10 20.79 17.70
N PRO A 176 39.11 20.53 18.55
CA PRO A 176 39.45 21.40 19.66
C PRO A 176 40.45 22.43 19.16
N ALA A 177 39.97 23.51 18.55
CA ALA A 177 40.75 24.73 18.37
C ALA A 177 39.86 25.88 17.91
N LEU A 178 39.99 27.01 18.60
CA LEU A 178 39.53 28.37 18.30
C LEU A 178 38.35 28.86 19.15
N GLU A 179 38.80 29.58 20.18
CA GLU A 179 38.17 30.53 21.07
C GLU A 179 37.30 31.62 20.39
N GLU A 180 36.42 32.16 21.25
CA GLU A 180 35.93 33.55 21.28
C GLU A 180 35.07 34.06 20.12
N HIS A 181 33.76 34.13 20.34
CA HIS A 181 33.03 35.41 20.45
C HIS A 181 31.54 35.15 20.69
N GLY A 182 31.01 35.77 21.75
CA GLY A 182 29.65 35.59 22.20
C GLY A 182 28.59 36.05 21.20
N PHE A 183 27.46 35.36 21.19
CA PHE A 183 26.17 35.99 20.89
C PHE A 183 25.06 35.26 21.63
N SER A 184 24.61 35.90 22.71
CA SER A 184 23.40 35.53 23.43
C SER A 184 22.18 35.84 22.55
N ARG A 185 21.31 34.87 22.29
CA ARG A 185 19.91 35.16 21.97
C ARG A 185 18.97 34.04 22.36
N THR A 186 18.36 34.22 23.52
CA THR A 186 17.09 33.65 23.92
C THR A 186 16.00 33.99 22.90
N LEU A 187 15.19 33.02 22.48
CA LEU A 187 13.83 33.26 21.99
C LEU A 187 12.96 32.08 22.43
N SER A 188 12.10 32.41 23.40
CA SER A 188 11.05 31.61 24.01
C SER A 188 10.04 31.08 22.98
N TYR A 189 9.77 29.77 23.01
CA TYR A 189 8.53 29.23 22.45
C TYR A 189 7.64 28.77 23.60
N SER A 190 6.54 29.48 23.80
CA SER A 190 5.54 29.22 24.81
C SER A 190 4.78 27.94 24.45
N ASP A 191 4.92 26.93 25.29
CA ASP A 191 4.12 25.71 25.30
C ASP A 191 2.92 25.91 26.23
N PRO A 192 1.66 25.86 25.74
CA PRO A 192 0.52 25.63 26.60
C PRO A 192 0.21 24.13 26.61
N TYR A 193 0.88 23.40 27.51
CA TYR A 193 0.34 22.17 28.09
C TYR A 193 -0.80 22.54 29.06
N PRO A 194 -1.80 21.66 29.28
CA PRO A 194 -1.55 20.51 30.16
C PRO A 194 -2.16 19.18 29.69
N LEU A 195 -1.33 18.13 29.68
CA LEU A 195 -1.72 16.80 30.10
C LEU A 195 -1.90 16.77 31.63
N GLU A 196 -2.56 15.68 32.07
CA GLU A 196 -3.03 15.32 33.41
C GLU A 196 -4.49 15.76 33.64
N GLU A 197 -5.42 14.91 34.09
CA GLU A 197 -5.28 13.76 34.98
C GLU A 197 -6.51 12.83 34.90
N LEU A 198 -6.37 11.66 35.51
CA LEU A 198 -7.27 10.52 35.58
C LEU A 198 -8.66 10.81 36.18
N CYS A 199 -9.70 10.05 35.79
CA CYS A 199 -10.25 8.95 36.60
C CYS A 199 -11.46 8.28 35.92
N ALA A 200 -11.63 6.99 36.21
CA ALA A 200 -12.70 6.13 35.74
C ALA A 200 -14.04 6.37 36.47
N THR A 201 -15.16 6.22 35.75
CA THR A 201 -16.40 5.53 36.18
C THR A 201 -17.11 5.06 34.89
N SER A 202 -17.12 3.76 34.60
CA SER A 202 -18.25 2.85 34.86
C SER A 202 -19.62 3.47 34.56
N GLU A 203 -20.24 3.05 33.45
CA GLU A 203 -21.55 2.40 33.56
C GLU A 203 -21.86 1.50 32.36
N PHE A 204 -22.57 0.45 32.71
CA PHE A 204 -22.76 -0.83 32.05
C PHE A 204 -24.14 -0.79 31.39
N VAL A 205 -24.27 -1.15 30.11
CA VAL A 205 -25.58 -1.42 29.50
C VAL A 205 -25.51 -2.72 28.71
N PRO A 206 -26.14 -3.81 29.17
CA PRO A 206 -26.25 -5.04 28.41
C PRO A 206 -27.41 -4.96 27.40
N PHE A 207 -27.21 -5.53 26.22
CA PHE A 207 -28.21 -5.64 25.17
C PHE A 207 -28.94 -6.99 25.28
N GLN A 208 -30.27 -6.97 25.22
CA GLN A 208 -31.12 -8.14 24.95
C GLN A 208 -31.11 -8.47 23.45
#